data_AF-M0DZS3-F1
#
_entry.id   AF-M0DZS3-F1
#
_cell.length_a   1.000
_cell.length_b   1.000
_cell.length_c   1.000
_cell.angle_alpha   90.00
_cell.angle_beta   90.00
_cell.angle_gamma   90.00
#
_symmetry.space_group_name_H-M   'P 1'
#
loop_
_entity.id
_entity.type
_entity.pdbx_description
1 polymer ?
#
loop_
_entity_poly.entity_id
_entity_poly.type
_entity_poly.pdbx_seq_one_letter_code
_entity_poly.pdbx_strand_id
1 'polypeptide(L)' 'MALEKDVDCPACDETRSFYRTAAMTLHLGEKTKWRCPDCGYGYVEIDGIDTLPA' A
#
# COMPACT_ATOMS: atom_id res chain seq x y z
N MET A 1 5.87 11.78 -5.97
CA MET A 1 5.67 10.58 -5.14
C MET A 1 4.41 10.81 -4.31
N ALA A 2 3.37 9.99 -4.48
CA ALA A 2 2.12 10.15 -3.73
C ALA A 2 2.30 9.73 -2.27
N LEU A 3 1.61 10.42 -1.35
CA LEU A 3 1.56 10.09 0.08
C LEU A 3 0.33 9.27 0.45
N GLU A 4 -0.65 9.21 -0.45
CA GLU A 4 -1.91 8.51 -0.31
C GLU A 4 -2.28 7.79 -1.62
N LYS A 5 -3.04 6.71 -1.51
CA LYS A 5 -3.53 5.91 -2.65
C LYS A 5 -4.86 5.27 -2.28
N ASP A 6 -5.85 5.36 -3.16
CA ASP A 6 -7.12 4.65 -2.99
C ASP A 6 -6.97 3.18 -3.34
N VAL A 7 -7.38 2.31 -2.43
CA VAL A 7 -7.20 0.85 -2.50
C VAL A 7 -8.43 0.17 -1.96
N ASP A 8 -8.91 -0.86 -2.65
CA ASP A 8 -9.94 -1.75 -2.12
C ASP A 8 -9.38 -2.55 -0.95
N CYS A 9 -9.86 -2.25 0.25
CA CYS A 9 -9.29 -2.80 1.47
C CYS A 9 -9.86 -4.19 1.75
N PRO A 10 -9.06 -5.27 1.71
CA PRO A 10 -9.57 -6.63 1.91
C PRO A 10 -10.02 -6.92 3.35
N ALA A 11 -9.76 -6.01 4.29
CA ALA A 11 -10.19 -6.13 5.69
C ALA A 11 -11.38 -5.22 6.03
N CYS A 12 -11.67 -4.21 5.21
CA CYS A 12 -12.84 -3.34 5.39
C CYS A 12 -13.96 -3.64 4.38
N ASP A 13 -13.66 -4.40 3.32
CA ASP A 13 -14.56 -4.69 2.20
C ASP A 13 -15.05 -3.40 1.49
N GLU A 14 -14.20 -2.38 1.44
CA GLU A 14 -14.47 -1.13 0.75
C GLU A 14 -13.18 -0.39 0.34
N THR A 15 -13.30 0.54 -0.62
CA THR A 15 -12.23 1.44 -1.02
C THR A 15 -11.87 2.40 0.10
N ARG A 16 -10.60 2.37 0.52
CA ARG A 16 -10.03 3.30 1.50
C ARG A 16 -8.82 4.02 0.92
N SER A 17 -8.60 5.24 1.40
CA SER A 17 -7.39 6.00 1.08
C SER A 17 -6.27 5.58 2.04
N PHE A 18 -5.40 4.70 1.56
CA PHE A 18 -4.23 4.22 2.31
C PHE A 18 -3.17 5.30 2.34
N TYR A 19 -2.48 5.43 3.47
CA TYR A 19 -1.36 6.36 3.59
C TYR A 19 -0.02 5.62 3.49
N ARG A 20 0.96 6.30 2.90
CA ARG A 20 2.32 5.79 2.78
C ARG A 20 3.03 5.86 4.12
N THR A 21 3.50 4.72 4.61
CA THR A 21 4.21 4.62 5.90
C THR A 21 5.73 4.64 5.75
N ALA A 22 6.24 4.14 4.63
CA ALA A 22 7.67 4.14 4.31
C ALA A 22 7.88 3.95 2.81
N ALA A 23 9.02 4.42 2.31
CA ALA A 23 9.51 4.11 0.98
C ALA A 23 11.03 3.89 1.04
N MET A 24 11.55 2.93 0.27
CA MET A 24 12.99 2.71 0.12
C MET A 24 13.31 2.16 -1.27
N THR A 25 14.45 2.56 -1.83
CA THR A 25 14.94 2.03 -3.10
C THR A 25 15.75 0.76 -2.85
N LEU A 26 15.44 -0.29 -3.59
CA LEU A 26 16.16 -1.57 -3.62
C LEU A 26 16.74 -1.82 -5.01
N HIS A 27 17.59 -2.84 -5.14
CA HIS A 27 18.02 -3.33 -6.46
C HIS A 27 16.85 -3.77 -7.36
N LEU A 28 15.71 -4.13 -6.74
CA LEU A 28 14.48 -4.59 -7.40
C LEU A 28 13.50 -3.45 -7.72
N GLY A 29 13.85 -2.19 -7.43
CA GLY A 29 12.96 -1.03 -7.63
C GLY A 29 12.55 -0.32 -6.32
N GLU A 30 11.58 0.58 -6.41
CA GLU A 30 11.06 1.31 -5.25
C GLU A 30 10.08 0.43 -4.46
N LYS A 31 10.41 0.15 -3.21
CA LYS A 31 9.53 -0.52 -2.26
C LYS A 31 8.78 0.52 -1.44
N THR A 32 7.47 0.51 -1.53
CA THR A 32 6.56 1.39 -0.78
C THR A 32 5.68 0.56 0.15
N LYS A 33 5.52 1.04 1.38
CA LYS A 33 4.62 0.45 2.38
C LYS A 33 3.38 1.33 2.53
N TRP A 34 2.21 0.71 2.46
CA TRP A 34 0.92 1.36 2.56
C TRP A 34 0.15 0.84 3.77
N ARG A 35 -0.68 1.70 4.39
CA ARG A 35 -1.50 1.30 5.52
C ARG A 35 -2.89 1.93 5.48
N CYS A 36 -3.90 1.12 5.79
CA CYS A 36 -5.28 1.55 5.98
C CYS A 36 -5.38 2.36 7.29
N PRO A 37 -6.00 3.56 7.29
CA PRO A 37 -6.19 4.34 8.50
C PRO A 37 -7.21 3.73 9.47
N ASP A 38 -8.22 2.99 8.98
CA ASP A 38 -9.30 2.45 9.80
C ASP A 38 -8.95 1.11 10.46
N CYS A 39 -8.59 0.09 9.68
CA CYS A 39 -8.32 -1.26 10.19
C CYS A 39 -6.82 -1.56 10.40
N GLY A 40 -5.93 -0.71 9.89
CA GLY A 40 -4.50 -0.93 9.95
C GLY A 40 -3.98 -2.03 9.02
N TYR A 41 -4.78 -2.54 8.09
CA TYR A 41 -4.27 -3.45 7.05
C TYR A 41 -3.12 -2.79 6.30
N GLY A 42 -2.04 -3.54 6.05
CA GLY A 42 -0.86 -3.02 5.40
C GLY A 42 -0.39 -3.94 4.29
N TYR A 43 -0.01 -3.35 3.17
CA TYR A 43 0.55 -4.06 2.04
C TYR A 43 1.82 -3.36 1.53
N VAL A 44 2.57 -4.06 0.69
CA VAL A 44 3.80 -3.57 0.08
C VAL A 44 3.63 -3.54 -1.42
N GLU A 45 4.11 -2.48 -2.06
CA GLU A 45 4.23 -2.36 -3.52
C GLU A 45 5.73 -2.23 -3.86
N ILE A 46 6.21 -3.01 -4.83
CA ILE A 46 7.58 -2.97 -5.34
C ILE A 46 7.51 -2.86 -6.86
N ASP A 47 7.93 -1.72 -7.40
CA ASP A 47 7.98 -1.48 -8.86
C ASP A 47 6.66 -1.83 -9.59
N GLY A 48 5.52 -1.49 -8.97
CA GLY A 48 4.19 -1.75 -9.51
C GLY A 48 3.62 -3.15 -9.22
N ILE A 49 4.34 -4.01 -8.50
CA ILE A 49 3.85 -5.30 -8.02
C ILE A 49 3.50 -5.18 -6.54
N ASP A 50 2.27 -5.48 -6.17
CA ASP A 50 1.82 -5.39 -4.78
C ASP A 50 1.47 -6.75 -4.16
N THR A 51 1.34 -6.75 -2.83
CA THR A 51 0.96 -7.92 -2.03
C THR A 51 -0.51 -7.92 -1.65
N LEU A 52 -1.38 -7.18 -2.35
CA LEU A 52 -2.82 -7.28 -2.13
C LEU A 52 -3.31 -8.67 -2.55
N PRO A 53 -4.36 -9.19 -1.89
CA PRO A 53 -5.05 -10.37 -2.40
C PRO A 53 -5.68 -10.05 -3.77
N ALA A 54 -5.72 -11.06 -4.63
CA ALA A 54 -6.33 -11.00 -5.96
C ALA A 54 -7.86 -11.07 -5.90
#